data_AF-A0A3B9TU10-F1
#
_entry.id   AF-A0A3B9TU10-F1
#
_cell.length_a   1.000
_cell.length_b   1.000
_cell.length_c   1.000
_cell.angle_alpha   90.00
_cell.angle_beta   90.00
_cell.angle_gamma   90.00
#
_symmetry.space_group_name_H-M   'P 1'
#
loop_
_entity.id
_entity.type
_entity.pdbx_description
1 polymer ?
#
loop_
_entity_poly.entity_id
_entity_poly.type
_entity_poly.pdbx_seq_one_letter_code
_entity_poly.pdbx_strand_id
1 'polypeptide(L)'
;PSSIAAFGPSTPADNTPQVTIQRPTTIYGIAKVTGELLCDYYHQKFGLDTRGLRFPGLISYEAPPGGGTTDYAVHIYYDALSKGRYTSYIAPGTYMDMMYMPDALEAVVQLMEADPARLVNRNAYNVSAMSFAPEDIADSIKKFIPSFEIDYDVDPDRQAIAESWPNSLDCSAAVEEWDFSPKYDLDGMTKDMLDKLKTRTRECAK
;
A
#
# COMPACT_ATOMS: atom_id res chain seq x y z
N PRO A 1 -3.81 12.90 3.39
CA PRO A 1 -3.33 11.50 3.40
C PRO A 1 -1.81 11.42 3.57
N SER A 2 -1.36 10.49 4.41
CA SER A 2 0.04 10.14 4.66
C SER A 2 0.42 8.83 3.95
N SER A 3 1.57 8.24 4.28
CA SER A 3 2.11 7.03 3.65
C SER A 3 3.08 6.29 4.59
N ILE A 4 3.26 4.98 4.39
CA ILE A 4 4.32 4.19 5.04
C ILE A 4 5.73 4.77 4.84
N ALA A 5 5.94 5.58 3.80
CA ALA A 5 7.20 6.30 3.62
C ALA A 5 7.48 7.34 4.72
N ALA A 6 6.52 7.63 5.60
CA ALA A 6 6.73 8.42 6.82
C ALA A 6 7.56 7.69 7.88
N PHE A 7 7.78 6.38 7.72
CA PHE A 7 8.66 5.56 8.55
C PHE A 7 10.09 5.53 8.00
N GLY A 8 11.02 4.94 8.76
CA GLY A 8 12.40 4.74 8.29
C GLY A 8 13.14 3.66 9.08
N PRO A 9 14.46 3.52 8.90
CA PRO A 9 15.22 2.34 9.37
C PRO A 9 15.23 2.08 10.88
N SER A 10 14.80 3.06 11.68
CA SER A 10 14.71 2.94 13.16
C SER A 10 13.29 2.65 13.65
N THR A 11 12.33 2.56 12.75
CA THR A 11 10.96 2.15 13.02
C THR A 11 10.94 0.61 13.18
N PRO A 12 10.22 0.05 14.17
CA PRO A 12 10.00 -1.40 14.25
C PRO A 12 9.38 -1.92 12.95
N ALA A 13 10.03 -2.87 12.29
CA ALA A 13 9.64 -3.34 10.96
C ALA A 13 8.40 -4.24 10.96
N ASP A 14 8.17 -4.97 12.04
CA ASP A 14 7.05 -5.90 12.15
C ASP A 14 6.00 -5.37 13.13
N ASN A 15 4.73 -5.46 12.75
CA ASN A 15 3.58 -4.91 13.48
C ASN A 15 3.85 -3.47 13.94
N THR A 16 4.27 -2.61 13.01
CA THR A 16 4.61 -1.22 13.31
C THR A 16 3.45 -0.54 14.04
N PRO A 17 3.64 -0.09 15.29
CA PRO A 17 2.55 0.49 16.07
C PRO A 17 2.06 1.82 15.47
N GLN A 18 0.82 2.18 15.79
CA GLN A 18 0.21 3.46 15.42
C GLN A 18 1.08 4.67 15.82
N VAL A 19 1.66 4.63 17.03
CA VAL A 19 2.56 5.65 17.59
C VAL A 19 3.94 5.03 17.78
N THR A 20 4.92 5.50 17.01
CA THR A 20 6.26 4.90 16.98
C THR A 20 7.31 5.91 16.48
N ILE A 21 8.56 5.48 16.37
CA ILE A 21 9.65 6.27 15.81
C ILE A 21 9.40 6.52 14.31
N GLN A 22 9.38 7.78 13.89
CA GLN A 22 9.27 8.20 12.49
C GLN A 22 10.49 9.02 12.08
N ARG A 23 11.52 8.34 11.55
CA ARG A 23 12.75 8.97 11.02
C ARG A 23 12.99 8.56 9.56
N PRO A 24 12.15 9.05 8.63
CA PRO A 24 12.27 8.72 7.21
C PRO A 24 13.55 9.29 6.61
N THR A 25 14.06 8.62 5.58
CA THR A 25 15.31 8.98 4.87
C THR A 25 15.07 9.66 3.53
N THR A 26 13.80 9.82 3.13
CA THR A 26 13.42 10.47 1.86
C THR A 26 12.73 11.81 2.12
N ILE A 27 12.88 12.77 1.19
CA ILE A 27 12.18 14.06 1.29
C ILE A 27 10.66 13.89 1.28
N TYR A 28 10.16 12.90 0.53
CA TYR A 28 8.76 12.53 0.51
C TYR A 28 8.28 12.12 1.91
N GLY A 29 9.01 11.22 2.58
CA GLY A 29 8.70 10.78 3.94
C GLY A 29 8.73 11.91 4.96
N ILE A 30 9.76 12.77 4.91
CA ILE A 30 9.88 13.94 5.80
C ILE A 30 8.67 14.88 5.64
N ALA A 31 8.25 15.12 4.39
CA ALA A 31 7.08 15.94 4.12
C ALA A 31 5.79 15.30 4.66
N LYS A 32 5.66 13.97 4.58
CA LYS A 32 4.52 13.25 5.16
C LYS A 32 4.46 13.38 6.68
N VAL A 33 5.54 13.10 7.40
CA VAL A 33 5.60 13.28 8.87
C VAL A 33 5.27 14.71 9.26
N THR A 34 5.82 15.69 8.54
CA THR A 34 5.50 17.12 8.78
C THR A 34 4.00 17.39 8.63
N GLY A 35 3.38 16.86 7.57
CA GLY A 35 1.95 16.98 7.34
C GLY A 35 1.09 16.33 8.44
N GLU A 36 1.51 15.16 8.94
CA GLU A 36 0.84 14.48 10.07
C GLU A 36 0.82 15.40 11.31
N LEU A 37 2.00 15.90 11.72
CA LEU A 37 2.14 16.77 12.88
C LEU A 37 1.40 18.11 12.73
N LEU A 38 1.36 18.66 11.52
CA LEU A 38 0.58 19.87 11.24
C LEU A 38 -0.92 19.60 11.41
N CYS A 39 -1.45 18.48 10.92
CA CYS A 39 -2.85 18.14 11.11
C CYS A 39 -3.19 18.06 12.61
N ASP A 40 -2.36 17.34 13.37
CA ASP A 40 -2.55 17.20 14.83
C ASP A 40 -2.50 18.57 15.53
N TYR A 41 -1.55 19.42 15.16
CA TYR A 41 -1.46 20.78 15.69
C TYR A 41 -2.71 21.60 15.39
N TYR A 42 -3.20 21.58 14.15
CA TYR A 42 -4.37 22.36 13.75
C TYR A 42 -5.64 21.87 14.46
N HIS A 43 -5.76 20.57 14.69
CA HIS A 43 -6.84 20.03 15.51
C HIS A 43 -6.74 20.50 16.96
N GLN A 44 -5.59 20.27 17.61
CA GLN A 44 -5.38 20.62 19.01
C GLN A 44 -5.50 22.13 19.28
N LYS A 45 -4.98 22.95 18.36
CA LYS A 45 -4.91 24.41 18.55
C LYS A 45 -6.19 25.13 18.14
N PHE A 46 -6.84 24.69 17.06
CA PHE A 46 -7.94 25.43 16.43
C PHE A 46 -9.25 24.63 16.36
N GLY A 47 -9.27 23.38 16.81
CA GLY A 47 -10.45 22.52 16.71
C GLY A 47 -10.80 22.12 15.28
N LEU A 48 -9.87 22.26 14.32
CA LEU A 48 -10.10 21.82 12.95
C LEU A 48 -10.27 20.30 12.92
N ASP A 49 -11.31 19.79 12.26
CA ASP A 49 -11.53 18.35 12.13
C ASP A 49 -10.60 17.74 11.08
N THR A 50 -9.33 17.54 11.46
CA THR A 50 -8.34 16.89 10.59
C THR A 50 -8.41 15.38 10.75
N ARG A 51 -8.38 14.66 9.63
CA ARG A 51 -8.37 13.20 9.61
C ARG A 51 -7.40 12.71 8.55
N GLY A 52 -6.75 11.58 8.81
CA GLY A 52 -5.79 11.03 7.87
C GLY A 52 -5.39 9.61 8.19
N LEU A 53 -4.85 8.96 7.17
CA LEU A 53 -4.37 7.59 7.18
C LEU A 53 -3.02 7.52 6.46
N ARG A 54 -2.21 6.52 6.79
CA ARG A 54 -0.93 6.20 6.15
C ARG A 54 -1.16 5.08 5.16
N PHE A 55 -1.24 5.41 3.88
CA PHE A 55 -1.40 4.38 2.87
C PHE A 55 -0.16 3.49 2.77
N PRO A 56 -0.36 2.17 2.60
CA PRO A 56 0.68 1.24 2.20
C PRO A 56 0.94 1.38 0.69
N GLY A 57 1.58 0.41 0.05
CA GLY A 57 1.58 0.35 -1.41
C GLY A 57 0.16 0.16 -1.95
N LEU A 58 -0.24 0.96 -2.94
CA LEU A 58 -1.58 0.90 -3.53
C LEU A 58 -1.54 0.23 -4.90
N ILE A 59 -2.42 -0.76 -5.09
CA ILE A 59 -2.54 -1.51 -6.33
C ILE A 59 -3.83 -1.09 -7.04
N SER A 60 -3.74 -0.72 -8.31
CA SER A 60 -4.90 -0.34 -9.11
C SER A 60 -4.72 -0.73 -10.58
N TYR A 61 -5.84 -0.87 -11.29
CA TYR A 61 -5.87 -1.13 -12.74
C TYR A 61 -6.28 0.09 -13.57
N GLU A 62 -6.74 1.18 -12.95
CA GLU A 62 -7.29 2.34 -13.67
C GLU A 62 -6.20 3.27 -14.21
N ALA A 63 -5.20 3.58 -13.40
CA ALA A 63 -4.03 4.32 -13.83
C ALA A 63 -2.91 3.33 -14.25
N PRO A 64 -2.11 3.66 -15.28
CA PRO A 64 -0.89 2.91 -15.53
C PRO A 64 0.06 3.04 -14.33
N PRO A 65 0.88 2.02 -14.05
CA PRO A 65 1.91 2.12 -13.02
C PRO A 65 2.86 3.27 -13.36
N GLY A 66 3.28 4.01 -12.33
CA GLY A 66 4.15 5.17 -12.49
C GLY A 66 5.62 4.76 -12.50
N GLY A 67 6.25 4.86 -11.35
CA GLY A 67 7.65 4.54 -11.13
C GLY A 67 8.05 4.50 -9.66
N GLY A 68 7.09 4.35 -8.76
CA GLY A 68 7.33 4.17 -7.33
C GLY A 68 7.86 2.77 -7.02
N THR A 69 8.47 2.61 -5.84
CA THR A 69 9.03 1.32 -5.41
C THR A 69 7.98 0.20 -5.39
N THR A 70 6.75 0.48 -4.96
CA THR A 70 5.65 -0.50 -4.88
C THR A 70 4.99 -0.84 -6.21
N ASP A 71 5.34 -0.15 -7.31
CA ASP A 71 4.64 -0.30 -8.59
C ASP A 71 4.91 -1.67 -9.26
N TYR A 72 5.87 -2.46 -8.77
CA TYR A 72 6.12 -3.82 -9.23
C TYR A 72 4.86 -4.67 -9.09
N ALA A 73 4.09 -4.44 -8.02
CA ALA A 73 2.81 -5.10 -7.73
C ALA A 73 1.68 -4.72 -8.68
N VAL A 74 1.88 -3.72 -9.56
CA VAL A 74 0.99 -3.40 -10.68
C VAL A 74 1.58 -3.89 -12.00
N HIS A 75 2.88 -3.61 -12.25
CA HIS A 75 3.59 -4.02 -13.46
C HIS A 75 3.49 -5.53 -13.73
N ILE A 76 3.60 -6.35 -12.69
CA ILE A 76 3.54 -7.81 -12.80
C ILE A 76 2.24 -8.31 -13.47
N TYR A 77 1.09 -7.67 -13.21
CA TYR A 77 -0.18 -8.06 -13.82
C TYR A 77 -0.27 -7.70 -15.31
N TYR A 78 0.29 -6.55 -15.71
CA TYR A 78 0.36 -6.16 -17.13
C TYR A 78 1.26 -7.13 -17.90
N ASP A 79 2.41 -7.48 -17.33
CA ASP A 79 3.40 -8.37 -17.95
C ASP A 79 2.92 -9.84 -17.95
N ALA A 80 2.21 -10.28 -16.92
CA ALA A 80 1.56 -11.59 -16.89
C ALA A 80 0.56 -11.76 -18.05
N LEU A 81 -0.24 -10.73 -18.35
CA LEU A 81 -1.23 -10.79 -19.43
C LEU A 81 -0.61 -10.62 -20.82
N SER A 82 0.40 -9.78 -20.97
CA SER A 82 0.96 -9.42 -22.29
C SER A 82 2.12 -10.32 -22.73
N LYS A 83 2.94 -10.78 -21.78
CA LYS A 83 4.17 -11.54 -22.03
C LYS A 83 4.14 -12.95 -21.44
N GLY A 84 3.27 -13.20 -20.46
CA GLY A 84 3.26 -14.45 -19.69
C GLY A 84 4.46 -14.59 -18.74
N ARG A 85 5.26 -13.54 -18.56
CA ARG A 85 6.41 -13.52 -17.66
C ARG A 85 6.67 -12.11 -17.14
N TYR A 86 7.30 -11.97 -15.98
CA TYR A 86 7.69 -10.69 -15.39
C TYR A 86 9.12 -10.75 -14.82
N THR A 87 9.87 -9.66 -14.94
CA THR A 87 11.18 -9.50 -14.28
C THR A 87 11.06 -8.47 -13.17
N SER A 88 11.10 -8.92 -11.91
CA SER A 88 10.96 -8.08 -10.74
C SER A 88 12.24 -7.29 -10.48
N TYR A 89 12.08 -5.99 -10.23
CA TYR A 89 13.16 -5.13 -9.73
C TYR A 89 13.28 -5.11 -8.21
N ILE A 90 12.40 -5.84 -7.51
CA ILE A 90 12.46 -6.08 -6.06
C ILE A 90 12.87 -7.54 -5.82
N ALA A 91 13.77 -7.77 -4.88
CA ALA A 91 14.31 -9.08 -4.56
C ALA A 91 13.24 -10.03 -3.96
N PRO A 92 13.37 -11.35 -4.16
CA PRO A 92 12.51 -12.32 -3.49
C PRO A 92 12.64 -12.21 -1.96
N GLY A 93 11.57 -12.48 -1.24
CA GLY A 93 11.50 -12.38 0.21
C GLY A 93 11.40 -10.96 0.76
N THR A 94 11.28 -9.94 -0.11
CA THR A 94 11.07 -8.55 0.32
C THR A 94 9.57 -8.30 0.55
N TYR A 95 9.14 -8.38 1.80
CA TYR A 95 7.75 -8.13 2.19
C TYR A 95 7.43 -6.63 2.25
N MET A 96 6.26 -6.25 1.76
CA MET A 96 5.73 -4.90 1.89
C MET A 96 4.22 -4.95 2.12
N ASP A 97 3.73 -4.07 3.00
CA ASP A 97 2.30 -3.82 3.13
C ASP A 97 1.74 -3.23 1.84
N MET A 98 0.57 -3.74 1.46
CA MET A 98 -0.14 -3.39 0.25
C MET A 98 -1.65 -3.35 0.53
N MET A 99 -2.36 -2.58 -0.30
CA MET A 99 -3.80 -2.47 -0.27
C MET A 99 -4.36 -2.26 -1.67
N TYR A 100 -5.52 -2.85 -1.93
CA TYR A 100 -6.21 -2.68 -3.20
C TYR A 100 -6.97 -1.36 -3.26
N MET A 101 -6.99 -0.70 -4.42
CA MET A 101 -7.61 0.63 -4.57
C MET A 101 -9.08 0.71 -4.08
N PRO A 102 -9.96 -0.28 -4.31
CA PRO A 102 -11.30 -0.27 -3.74
C PRO A 102 -11.32 -0.17 -2.21
N ASP A 103 -10.46 -0.92 -1.51
CA ASP A 103 -10.34 -0.85 -0.05
C ASP A 103 -9.78 0.50 0.39
N ALA A 104 -8.82 1.06 -0.34
CA ALA A 104 -8.24 2.36 -0.04
C ALA A 104 -9.26 3.50 -0.16
N LEU A 105 -10.12 3.47 -1.18
CA LEU A 105 -11.20 4.44 -1.36
C LEU A 105 -12.25 4.30 -0.27
N GLU A 106 -12.66 3.07 0.04
CA GLU A 106 -13.62 2.80 1.10
C GLU A 106 -13.08 3.25 2.47
N ALA A 107 -11.82 2.97 2.77
CA ALA A 107 -11.16 3.39 4.01
C ALA A 107 -11.17 4.93 4.19
N VAL A 108 -10.95 5.68 3.10
CA VAL A 108 -11.05 7.15 3.14
C VAL A 108 -12.47 7.58 3.48
N VAL A 109 -13.48 7.04 2.80
CA VAL A 109 -14.88 7.40 3.04
C VAL A 109 -15.28 7.05 4.48
N GLN A 110 -14.99 5.82 4.93
CA GLN A 110 -15.26 5.37 6.29
C GLN A 110 -14.63 6.29 7.34
N LEU A 111 -13.35 6.66 7.20
CA LEU A 111 -12.69 7.56 8.13
C LEU A 111 -13.30 8.98 8.11
N MET A 112 -13.68 9.49 6.93
CA MET A 112 -14.31 10.82 6.84
C MET A 112 -15.72 10.84 7.45
N GLU A 113 -16.45 9.73 7.41
CA GLU A 113 -17.81 9.60 7.97
C GLU A 113 -17.82 9.15 9.43
N ALA A 114 -16.69 8.68 9.96
CA ALA A 114 -16.58 8.19 11.32
C ALA A 114 -17.02 9.23 12.38
N ASP A 115 -17.61 8.74 13.48
CA ASP A 115 -17.96 9.59 14.62
C ASP A 115 -16.68 10.18 15.23
N PRO A 116 -16.51 11.52 15.23
CA PRO A 116 -15.30 12.15 15.76
C PRO A 116 -15.08 11.86 17.26
N ALA A 117 -16.11 11.47 18.02
CA ALA A 117 -15.97 11.11 19.43
C ALA A 117 -15.22 9.78 19.65
N ARG A 118 -15.16 8.90 18.63
CA ARG A 118 -14.41 7.64 18.67
C ARG A 118 -12.94 7.80 18.28
N LEU A 119 -12.60 8.90 17.60
CA LEU A 119 -11.27 9.13 17.06
C LEU A 119 -10.34 9.66 18.18
N VAL A 120 -9.60 8.76 18.79
CA VAL A 120 -8.55 9.03 19.78
C VAL A 120 -7.27 9.50 19.08
N ASN A 121 -6.82 8.74 18.08
CA ASN A 121 -5.62 9.07 17.30
C ASN A 121 -5.91 10.17 16.27
N ARG A 122 -7.14 10.22 15.74
CA ARG A 122 -7.68 11.18 14.77
C ARG A 122 -7.04 11.23 13.38
N ASN A 123 -5.73 11.14 13.30
CA ASN A 123 -4.98 11.33 12.09
C ASN A 123 -3.82 10.33 12.00
N ALA A 124 -3.32 10.16 10.78
CA ALA A 124 -2.25 9.25 10.44
C ALA A 124 -2.47 7.79 10.86
N TYR A 125 -3.71 7.27 10.77
CA TYR A 125 -3.99 5.86 11.05
C TYR A 125 -3.18 4.94 10.14
N ASN A 126 -2.50 3.95 10.72
CA ASN A 126 -1.95 2.83 9.99
C ASN A 126 -3.10 2.03 9.35
N VAL A 127 -3.03 1.82 8.04
CA VAL A 127 -3.99 0.99 7.32
C VAL A 127 -3.23 0.07 6.37
N SER A 128 -3.56 -1.21 6.37
CA SER A 128 -3.01 -2.23 5.48
C SER A 128 -4.05 -3.32 5.25
N ALA A 129 -3.99 -4.00 4.10
CA ALA A 129 -4.86 -5.13 3.80
C ALA A 129 -4.09 -6.45 3.78
N MET A 130 -2.87 -6.44 3.25
CA MET A 130 -2.06 -7.63 3.03
C MET A 130 -0.58 -7.27 2.99
N SER A 131 0.28 -8.20 3.37
CA SER A 131 1.74 -8.08 3.23
C SER A 131 2.25 -9.31 2.48
N PHE A 132 3.04 -9.07 1.44
CA PHE A 132 3.52 -10.13 0.55
C PHE A 132 4.86 -9.76 -0.10
N ALA A 133 5.59 -10.77 -0.56
CA ALA A 133 6.79 -10.64 -1.38
C ALA A 133 6.45 -10.83 -2.89
N PRO A 134 7.36 -10.48 -3.83
CA PRO A 134 7.11 -10.63 -5.26
C PRO A 134 6.69 -12.05 -5.69
N GLU A 135 7.28 -13.08 -5.08
CA GLU A 135 6.96 -14.48 -5.35
C GLU A 135 5.54 -14.87 -4.95
N ASP A 136 4.98 -14.28 -3.90
CA ASP A 136 3.62 -14.56 -3.46
C ASP A 136 2.60 -14.07 -4.48
N ILE A 137 2.85 -12.88 -5.08
CA ILE A 137 2.02 -12.38 -6.19
C ILE A 137 2.13 -13.32 -7.38
N ALA A 138 3.34 -13.78 -7.71
CA ALA A 138 3.56 -14.71 -8.81
C ALA A 138 2.79 -16.02 -8.61
N ASP A 139 2.79 -16.56 -7.39
CA ASP A 139 2.07 -17.79 -7.05
C ASP A 139 0.55 -17.59 -7.05
N SER A 140 0.05 -16.43 -6.62
CA SER A 140 -1.35 -16.04 -6.80
C SER A 140 -1.73 -15.96 -8.28
N ILE A 141 -0.91 -15.31 -9.11
CA ILE A 141 -1.13 -15.21 -10.56
C ILE A 141 -1.15 -16.60 -11.20
N LYS A 142 -0.25 -17.52 -10.81
CA LYS A 142 -0.19 -18.89 -11.34
C LYS A 142 -1.46 -19.70 -11.09
N LYS A 143 -2.27 -19.37 -10.07
CA LYS A 143 -3.60 -19.97 -9.88
C LYS A 143 -4.54 -19.68 -11.06
N PHE A 144 -4.32 -18.59 -11.78
CA PHE A 144 -5.13 -18.16 -12.93
C PHE A 144 -4.39 -18.27 -14.27
N ILE A 145 -3.06 -18.21 -14.27
CA ILE A 145 -2.18 -18.32 -15.44
C ILE A 145 -1.03 -19.32 -15.09
N PRO A 146 -1.26 -20.64 -15.18
CA PRO A 146 -0.29 -21.63 -14.69
C PRO A 146 1.09 -21.61 -15.37
N SER A 147 1.18 -21.04 -16.57
CA SER A 147 2.42 -20.87 -17.32
C SER A 147 3.18 -19.58 -16.98
N PHE A 148 2.72 -18.81 -15.99
CA PHE A 148 3.36 -17.55 -15.62
C PHE A 148 4.74 -17.77 -14.98
N GLU A 149 5.73 -17.03 -15.46
CA GLU A 149 7.11 -17.08 -14.98
C GLU A 149 7.53 -15.75 -14.34
N ILE A 150 8.37 -15.83 -13.31
CA ILE A 150 8.97 -14.65 -12.65
C ILE A 150 10.49 -14.80 -12.63
N ASP A 151 11.17 -13.75 -13.06
CA ASP A 151 12.63 -13.54 -12.97
C ASP A 151 12.93 -12.31 -12.09
N TYR A 152 14.21 -12.08 -11.78
CA TYR A 152 14.64 -10.97 -10.94
C TYR A 152 15.83 -10.23 -11.55
N ASP A 153 15.71 -8.91 -11.68
CA ASP A 153 16.77 -7.97 -12.04
C ASP A 153 16.71 -6.79 -11.06
N VAL A 154 17.26 -7.02 -9.86
CA VAL A 154 17.03 -6.17 -8.68
C VAL A 154 17.66 -4.79 -8.87
N ASP A 155 16.83 -3.75 -8.73
CA ASP A 155 17.28 -2.36 -8.71
C ASP A 155 17.73 -2.01 -7.29
N PRO A 156 19.03 -1.70 -7.06
CA PRO A 156 19.56 -1.49 -5.72
C PRO A 156 18.99 -0.25 -5.03
N ASP A 157 18.62 0.80 -5.78
CA ASP A 157 18.07 2.03 -5.20
C ASP A 157 16.63 1.78 -4.72
N ARG A 158 15.83 1.07 -5.53
CA ARG A 158 14.45 0.70 -5.16
C ARG A 158 14.44 -0.33 -4.03
N GLN A 159 15.35 -1.30 -4.05
CA GLN A 159 15.49 -2.30 -2.99
C GLN A 159 15.83 -1.63 -1.65
N ALA A 160 16.80 -0.72 -1.62
CA ALA A 160 17.16 0.02 -0.40
C ALA A 160 16.01 0.86 0.16
N ILE A 161 15.15 1.40 -0.72
CA ILE A 161 13.92 2.09 -0.31
C ILE A 161 12.93 1.10 0.32
N ALA A 162 12.68 -0.05 -0.32
CA ALA A 162 11.77 -1.07 0.20
C ALA A 162 12.22 -1.58 1.59
N GLU A 163 13.50 -1.90 1.73
CA GLU A 163 14.10 -2.38 3.00
C GLU A 163 14.13 -1.32 4.11
N SER A 164 13.92 -0.05 3.77
CA SER A 164 13.82 1.03 4.76
C SER A 164 12.42 1.18 5.37
N TRP A 165 11.42 0.51 4.79
CA TRP A 165 10.03 0.55 5.23
C TRP A 165 9.68 -0.66 6.10
N PRO A 166 8.60 -0.58 6.89
CA PRO A 166 8.10 -1.74 7.60
C PRO A 166 7.64 -2.89 6.70
N ASN A 167 7.75 -4.10 7.23
CA ASN A 167 7.20 -5.33 6.64
C ASN A 167 5.69 -5.45 6.89
N SER A 168 5.22 -5.03 8.06
CA SER A 168 3.81 -5.11 8.47
C SER A 168 3.40 -3.96 9.41
N LEU A 169 2.21 -3.40 9.20
CA LEU A 169 1.61 -2.39 10.07
C LEU A 169 0.61 -3.01 11.06
N ASP A 170 0.65 -2.55 12.31
CA ASP A 170 -0.46 -2.74 13.24
C ASP A 170 -1.58 -1.75 12.91
N CYS A 171 -2.73 -2.27 12.51
CA CYS A 171 -3.92 -1.50 12.12
C CYS A 171 -5.00 -1.47 13.21
N SER A 172 -4.72 -1.96 14.43
CA SER A 172 -5.69 -2.05 15.54
C SER A 172 -6.42 -0.73 15.81
N ALA A 173 -5.71 0.39 15.87
CA ALA A 173 -6.33 1.71 16.06
C ALA A 173 -7.35 2.06 14.97
N ALA A 174 -7.09 1.69 13.72
CA ALA A 174 -8.02 1.93 12.62
C ALA A 174 -9.29 1.06 12.75
N VAL A 175 -9.12 -0.19 13.16
CA VAL A 175 -10.22 -1.14 13.40
C VAL A 175 -11.08 -0.67 14.57
N GLU A 176 -10.47 -0.33 15.69
CA GLU A 176 -11.17 0.00 16.93
C GLU A 176 -11.87 1.37 16.86
N GLU A 177 -11.22 2.37 16.28
CA GLU A 177 -11.71 3.75 16.32
C GLU A 177 -12.72 4.06 15.20
N TRP A 178 -12.65 3.38 14.06
CA TRP A 178 -13.54 3.66 12.93
C TRP A 178 -13.89 2.45 12.05
N ASP A 179 -13.74 1.24 12.58
CA ASP A 179 -14.22 -0.01 11.97
C ASP A 179 -13.55 -0.35 10.63
N PHE A 180 -12.28 0.06 10.46
CA PHE A 180 -11.50 -0.28 9.27
C PHE A 180 -11.52 -1.80 9.02
N SER A 181 -11.96 -2.20 7.81
CA SER A 181 -12.09 -3.60 7.44
C SER A 181 -11.86 -3.78 5.94
N PRO A 182 -10.61 -4.03 5.50
CA PRO A 182 -10.31 -4.30 4.09
C PRO A 182 -10.98 -5.60 3.63
N LYS A 183 -11.43 -5.64 2.38
CA LYS A 183 -12.24 -6.74 1.82
C LYS A 183 -11.47 -7.65 0.89
N TYR A 184 -10.38 -7.16 0.30
CA TYR A 184 -9.60 -7.94 -0.66
C TYR A 184 -8.41 -8.58 0.03
N ASP A 185 -8.28 -9.90 -0.13
CA ASP A 185 -7.02 -10.62 0.06
C ASP A 185 -6.22 -10.68 -1.25
N LEU A 186 -5.03 -11.30 -1.20
CA LEU A 186 -4.15 -11.40 -2.37
C LEU A 186 -4.83 -12.12 -3.55
N ASP A 187 -5.47 -13.26 -3.31
CA ASP A 187 -6.11 -14.05 -4.37
C ASP A 187 -7.32 -13.32 -4.98
N GLY A 188 -8.15 -12.69 -4.15
CA GLY A 188 -9.29 -11.89 -4.57
C GLY A 188 -8.88 -10.67 -5.38
N MET A 189 -7.84 -9.96 -4.94
CA MET A 189 -7.26 -8.82 -5.68
C MET A 189 -6.63 -9.27 -6.99
N THR A 190 -5.85 -10.36 -7.00
CA THR A 190 -5.24 -10.91 -8.21
C THR A 190 -6.29 -11.26 -9.26
N LYS A 191 -7.37 -11.94 -8.86
CA LYS A 191 -8.47 -12.27 -9.76
C LYS A 191 -9.09 -11.02 -10.38
N ASP A 192 -9.45 -10.03 -9.57
CA ASP A 192 -10.10 -8.81 -10.05
C ASP A 192 -9.15 -8.00 -10.97
N MET A 193 -7.88 -7.85 -10.58
CA MET A 193 -6.85 -7.21 -11.41
C MET A 193 -6.74 -7.84 -12.80
N LEU A 194 -6.65 -9.18 -12.88
CA LEU A 194 -6.55 -9.88 -14.17
C LEU A 194 -7.82 -9.71 -15.01
N ASP A 195 -8.99 -9.78 -14.41
CA ASP A 195 -10.27 -9.64 -15.13
C ASP A 195 -10.48 -8.21 -15.66
N LYS A 196 -10.17 -7.19 -14.85
CA LYS A 196 -10.28 -5.77 -15.23
C LYS A 196 -9.28 -5.40 -16.32
N LEU A 197 -8.02 -5.81 -16.18
CA LEU A 197 -6.99 -5.52 -17.17
C LEU A 197 -7.27 -6.21 -18.51
N LYS A 198 -7.72 -7.48 -18.51
CA LYS A 198 -8.14 -8.17 -19.75
C LYS A 198 -9.25 -7.41 -20.49
N THR A 199 -10.22 -6.87 -19.75
CA THR A 199 -11.32 -6.10 -20.33
C THR A 199 -10.81 -4.82 -20.98
N ARG A 200 -9.95 -4.08 -20.26
CA ARG A 200 -9.36 -2.82 -20.74
C ARG A 200 -8.50 -3.01 -21.99
N THR A 201 -7.66 -4.05 -22.03
CA THR A 201 -6.84 -4.33 -23.22
C THR A 201 -7.69 -4.61 -24.46
N ARG A 202 -8.86 -5.26 -24.30
CA ARG A 202 -9.80 -5.50 -25.40
C ARG A 202 -10.49 -4.23 -25.89
N GLU A 203 -10.72 -3.27 -24.99
CA GLU A 203 -11.33 -1.98 -25.34
C GLU A 203 -10.35 -1.05 -26.06
N CYS A 204 -9.07 -1.02 -25.64
CA CYS A 204 -8.03 -0.24 -26.31
C CYS A 204 -7.60 -0.81 -27.69
N ALA A 205 -7.91 -2.08 -27.98
CA ALA A 205 -7.62 -2.72 -29.25
C ALA A 205 -8.73 -2.56 -30.31
N LYS A 206 -9.84 -1.90 -29.96
CA LYS A 206 -10.93 -1.53 -30.87
C LYS A 206 -10.80 -0.07 -31.30
#